data_AF-A0A2A4YAR5-F1
#
_entry.id   AF-A0A2A4YAR5-F1
#
_cell.length_a   1.000
_cell.length_b   1.000
_cell.length_c   1.000
_cell.angle_alpha   90.00
_cell.angle_beta   90.00
_cell.angle_gamma   90.00
#
_symmetry.space_group_name_H-M   'P 1'
#
loop_
_entity.id
_entity.type
_entity.pdbx_description
1 polymer ?
#
loop_
_entity_poly.entity_id
_entity_poly.type
_entity_poly.pdbx_seq_one_letter_code
_entity_poly.pdbx_strand_id
1 'polypeptide(L)'
;MKNELIDEIIACLPHERTVFRYFKGQYAYLLLSYAAQRYKHVREIKQSAYQRLLNHPEIKTLLSLSGKGTISPDTFDYSWKNTSESFVLTLDRWGSANRYIDQVTRPGSNLVLQLNFSEKHNRAYQKMVKPIDEFVFNYNGHPVMAKNKRHFFRDTLAWSRLDIDFEKGEVLIEEIQSDWVRRVKTCLTAIKSGKPHYFLNICDCEPKQFIAYVENVLAPMLVIWSEAMLMATISFIYTELGIRKIFYHTYETGSRLKQITGKPPRSIYSDLPRKFCFELTDEAPVFLQQDKYFKRTQRKMKKINWYQLEL
;
A
#
# COMPACT_ATOMS: atom_id res chain seq x y z
N MET A 1 -8.07 -13.85 8.88
CA MET A 1 -7.11 -14.79 9.50
C MET A 1 -7.36 -14.96 11.01
N LYS A 2 -6.85 -16.04 11.61
CA LYS A 2 -6.77 -16.21 13.08
C LYS A 2 -5.67 -15.31 13.66
N ASN A 3 -5.80 -14.88 14.91
CA ASN A 3 -4.85 -13.95 15.53
C ASN A 3 -3.48 -14.60 15.74
N GLU A 4 -3.46 -15.86 16.15
CA GLU A 4 -2.23 -16.60 16.46
C GLU A 4 -1.29 -16.66 15.25
N LEU A 5 -1.86 -16.89 14.06
CA LEU A 5 -1.11 -16.89 12.81
C LEU A 5 -0.55 -15.50 12.46
N ILE A 6 -1.30 -14.43 12.73
CA ILE A 6 -0.80 -13.06 12.51
C ILE A 6 0.38 -12.77 13.44
N ASP A 7 0.23 -13.14 14.72
CA ASP A 7 1.26 -12.91 15.73
C ASP A 7 2.53 -13.72 15.41
N GLU A 8 2.39 -14.95 14.89
CA GLU A 8 3.51 -15.76 14.39
C GLU A 8 4.25 -15.08 13.23
N ILE A 9 3.52 -14.58 12.21
CA ILE A 9 4.14 -13.85 11.08
C ILE A 9 4.90 -12.61 11.58
N ILE A 10 4.30 -11.85 12.50
CA ILE A 10 4.91 -10.65 13.08
C ILE A 10 6.19 -11.01 13.87
N ALA A 11 6.18 -12.13 14.59
CA ALA A 11 7.32 -12.63 15.35
C ALA A 11 8.47 -13.13 14.47
N CYS A 12 8.16 -13.70 13.30
CA CYS A 12 9.18 -14.22 12.37
C CYS A 12 9.95 -13.12 11.62
N LEU A 13 9.40 -11.91 11.50
CA LEU A 13 10.09 -10.83 10.80
C LEU A 13 11.07 -10.07 11.70
N PRO A 14 12.15 -9.52 11.11
CA PRO A 14 13.10 -8.71 11.85
C PRO A 14 12.40 -7.62 12.69
N HIS A 15 12.68 -7.61 13.98
CA HIS A 15 12.21 -6.56 14.89
C HIS A 15 12.98 -5.24 14.71
N GLU A 16 14.08 -5.29 13.97
CA GLU A 16 14.89 -4.16 13.55
C GLU A 16 14.20 -3.29 12.48
N ARG A 17 14.90 -2.27 12.01
CA ARG A 17 14.39 -1.32 11.03
C ARG A 17 14.51 -1.88 9.60
N THR A 18 13.41 -2.39 9.04
CA THR A 18 13.34 -2.71 7.61
C THR A 18 13.22 -1.44 6.77
N VAL A 19 14.32 -1.03 6.14
CA VAL A 19 14.37 0.17 5.29
C VAL A 19 13.83 -0.16 3.90
N PHE A 20 12.81 0.58 3.47
CA PHE A 20 12.27 0.51 2.12
C PHE A 20 12.55 1.83 1.40
N ARG A 21 13.03 1.76 0.16
CA ARG A 21 13.32 2.95 -0.65
C ARG A 21 12.47 2.94 -1.90
N TYR A 22 11.93 4.09 -2.24
CA TYR A 22 11.05 4.24 -3.39
C TYR A 22 11.32 5.54 -4.15
N PHE A 23 11.46 5.45 -5.46
CA PHE A 23 11.32 6.59 -6.37
C PHE A 23 10.13 6.38 -7.31
N LYS A 24 9.57 7.48 -7.83
CA LYS A 24 8.41 7.43 -8.73
C LYS A 24 8.67 6.54 -9.94
N GLY A 25 7.79 5.55 -10.17
CA GLY A 25 7.93 4.59 -11.26
C GLY A 25 8.74 3.33 -10.93
N GLN A 26 9.36 3.23 -9.74
CA GLN A 26 10.21 2.09 -9.37
C GLN A 26 9.46 0.75 -9.40
N TYR A 27 8.14 0.75 -9.17
CA TYR A 27 7.31 -0.45 -9.24
C TYR A 27 7.43 -1.19 -10.59
N ALA A 28 7.71 -0.49 -11.69
CA ALA A 28 7.84 -1.10 -13.00
C ALA A 28 9.05 -2.04 -13.06
N TYR A 29 10.16 -1.66 -12.42
CA TYR A 29 11.36 -2.49 -12.32
C TYR A 29 11.09 -3.75 -11.49
N LEU A 30 10.42 -3.60 -10.34
CA LEU A 30 10.07 -4.73 -9.47
C LEU A 30 9.17 -5.74 -10.21
N LEU A 31 8.09 -5.26 -10.83
CA LEU A 31 7.16 -6.17 -11.53
C LEU A 31 7.82 -6.85 -12.74
N LEU A 32 8.71 -6.15 -13.44
CA LEU A 32 9.46 -6.75 -14.55
C LEU A 32 10.50 -7.76 -14.06
N SER A 33 11.14 -7.56 -12.91
CA SER A 33 12.06 -8.55 -12.33
C SER A 33 11.32 -9.84 -11.95
N TYR A 34 10.12 -9.73 -11.39
CA TYR A 34 9.25 -10.88 -11.12
C TYR A 34 8.78 -11.54 -12.41
N ALA A 35 8.29 -10.77 -13.38
CA ALA A 35 7.87 -11.29 -14.67
C ALA A 35 9.02 -12.00 -15.43
N ALA A 36 10.26 -11.52 -15.31
CA ALA A 36 11.44 -12.12 -15.93
C ALA A 36 11.83 -13.50 -15.35
N GLN A 37 11.28 -13.87 -14.19
CA GLN A 37 11.42 -15.24 -13.69
C GLN A 37 10.65 -16.23 -14.58
N ARG A 38 9.48 -15.83 -15.11
CA ARG A 38 8.62 -16.64 -16.00
C ARG A 38 8.91 -16.41 -17.48
N TYR A 39 9.12 -15.17 -17.89
CA TYR A 39 9.32 -14.77 -19.29
C TYR A 39 10.80 -14.45 -19.55
N LYS A 40 11.44 -15.17 -20.46
CA LYS A 40 12.89 -15.01 -20.73
C LYS A 40 13.18 -14.05 -21.88
N HIS A 41 12.16 -13.74 -22.69
CA HIS A 41 12.27 -12.85 -23.84
C HIS A 41 11.32 -11.66 -23.75
N VAL A 42 11.76 -10.50 -24.23
CA VAL A 42 10.94 -9.27 -24.29
C VAL A 42 9.64 -9.49 -25.08
N ARG A 43 9.67 -10.34 -26.12
CA ARG A 43 8.49 -10.69 -26.92
C ARG A 43 7.38 -11.35 -26.10
N GLU A 44 7.74 -12.14 -25.09
CA GLU A 44 6.78 -12.84 -24.24
C GLU A 44 6.13 -11.84 -23.27
N ILE A 45 6.92 -10.92 -22.70
CA ILE A 45 6.38 -9.83 -21.88
C ILE A 45 5.40 -8.96 -22.68
N LYS A 46 5.70 -8.67 -23.95
CA LYS A 46 4.79 -7.92 -24.84
C LYS A 46 3.44 -8.61 -25.05
N GLN A 47 3.37 -9.93 -24.88
CA GLN A 47 2.15 -10.72 -25.00
C GLN A 47 1.44 -10.96 -23.65
N SER A 48 1.96 -10.37 -22.56
CA SER A 48 1.46 -10.56 -21.19
C SER A 48 0.78 -9.30 -20.64
N ALA A 49 0.22 -9.40 -19.44
CA ALA A 49 -0.32 -8.28 -18.66
C ALA A 49 0.73 -7.17 -18.37
N TYR A 50 2.03 -7.51 -18.43
CA TYR A 50 3.16 -6.64 -18.13
C TYR A 50 3.63 -5.79 -19.31
N GLN A 51 3.05 -5.97 -20.51
CA GLN A 51 3.47 -5.25 -21.73
C GLN A 51 3.53 -3.72 -21.55
N ARG A 52 2.62 -3.16 -20.75
CA ARG A 52 2.54 -1.72 -20.47
C ARG A 52 3.74 -1.17 -19.72
N LEU A 53 4.44 -2.00 -18.94
CA LEU A 53 5.64 -1.58 -18.21
C LEU A 53 6.81 -1.33 -19.15
N LEU A 54 6.86 -2.03 -20.29
CA LEU A 54 7.86 -1.81 -21.34
C LEU A 54 7.73 -0.43 -22.00
N ASN A 55 6.60 0.26 -21.81
CA ASN A 55 6.41 1.60 -22.35
C ASN A 55 7.02 2.71 -21.47
N HIS A 56 7.46 2.39 -20.25
CA HIS A 56 8.09 3.36 -19.37
C HIS A 56 9.43 3.82 -19.98
N PRO A 57 9.70 5.14 -20.10
CA PRO A 57 10.87 5.66 -20.83
C PRO A 57 12.19 5.04 -20.36
N GLU A 58 12.36 4.91 -19.04
CA GLU A 58 13.58 4.39 -18.45
C GLU A 58 13.75 2.88 -18.64
N ILE A 59 12.64 2.14 -18.73
CA ILE A 59 12.66 0.72 -19.10
C ILE A 59 13.04 0.57 -20.57
N LYS A 60 12.54 1.44 -21.46
CA LYS A 60 12.95 1.44 -22.87
C LYS A 60 14.45 1.67 -23.00
N THR A 61 15.00 2.65 -22.29
CA THR A 61 16.44 2.92 -22.28
C THR A 61 17.23 1.72 -21.76
N LEU A 62 16.83 1.13 -20.64
CA LEU A 62 17.46 -0.07 -20.09
C LEU A 62 17.48 -1.24 -21.09
N LEU A 63 16.35 -1.49 -21.75
CA LEU A 63 16.22 -2.58 -22.73
C LEU A 63 17.00 -2.31 -24.02
N SER A 64 17.15 -1.05 -24.45
CA SER A 64 18.00 -0.74 -25.63
C SER A 64 19.48 -1.04 -25.41
N LEU A 65 19.94 -1.05 -24.16
CA LEU A 65 21.30 -1.45 -23.79
C LEU A 65 21.45 -2.98 -23.74
N SER A 66 20.33 -3.72 -23.68
CA SER A 66 20.29 -5.18 -23.62
C SER A 66 20.17 -5.78 -25.02
N GLY A 67 21.29 -5.85 -25.74
CA GLY A 67 21.35 -6.13 -27.19
C GLY A 67 20.84 -7.50 -27.69
N LYS A 68 20.37 -8.41 -26.84
CA LYS A 68 19.94 -9.77 -27.23
C LYS A 68 18.43 -10.02 -27.12
N GLY A 69 17.63 -9.05 -26.67
CA GLY A 69 16.17 -9.22 -26.51
C GLY A 69 15.75 -10.26 -25.45
N THR A 70 16.73 -10.81 -24.72
CA THR A 70 16.58 -11.64 -23.53
C THR A 70 16.64 -10.77 -22.28
N ILE A 71 15.92 -11.18 -21.25
CA ILE A 71 15.87 -10.49 -19.96
C ILE A 71 16.17 -11.48 -18.84
N SER A 72 16.93 -11.03 -17.84
CA SER A 72 17.08 -11.71 -16.55
C SER A 72 16.43 -10.88 -15.44
N PRO A 73 16.03 -11.47 -14.31
CA PRO A 73 15.58 -10.70 -13.14
C PRO A 73 16.57 -9.59 -12.77
N ASP A 74 17.86 -9.92 -12.73
CA ASP A 74 18.98 -9.02 -12.40
C ASP A 74 19.09 -7.78 -13.30
N THR A 75 18.50 -7.84 -14.50
CA THR A 75 18.45 -6.69 -15.42
C THR A 75 17.79 -5.47 -14.77
N PHE A 76 16.87 -5.68 -13.82
CA PHE A 76 16.07 -4.62 -13.20
C PHE A 76 16.52 -4.24 -11.78
N ASP A 77 17.47 -4.99 -11.19
CA ASP A 77 17.84 -4.88 -9.77
C ASP A 77 18.64 -3.60 -9.44
N TYR A 78 19.37 -3.06 -10.42
CA TYR A 78 20.25 -1.89 -10.21
C TYR A 78 19.58 -0.54 -10.50
N SER A 79 18.26 -0.47 -10.42
CA SER A 79 17.54 0.79 -10.60
C SER A 79 17.65 1.66 -9.35
N TRP A 80 18.54 2.65 -9.39
CA TRP A 80 18.69 3.64 -8.34
C TRP A 80 18.57 5.07 -8.87
N LYS A 81 17.91 5.94 -8.09
CA LYS A 81 17.88 7.38 -8.35
C LYS A 81 18.16 8.18 -7.10
N ASN A 82 18.83 9.31 -7.27
CA ASN A 82 19.10 10.27 -6.20
C ASN A 82 17.82 10.88 -5.62
N THR A 83 16.68 10.79 -6.32
CA THR A 83 15.37 11.28 -5.89
C THR A 83 14.56 10.26 -5.08
N SER A 84 15.19 9.17 -4.61
CA SER A 84 14.51 8.13 -3.84
C SER A 84 14.18 8.59 -2.42
N GLU A 85 12.93 8.38 -2.01
CA GLU A 85 12.51 8.55 -0.63
C GLU A 85 12.75 7.27 0.18
N SER A 86 12.98 7.43 1.48
CA SER A 86 13.20 6.32 2.41
C SER A 86 12.06 6.21 3.41
N PHE A 87 11.65 4.98 3.66
CA PHE A 87 10.58 4.58 4.56
C PHE A 87 11.04 3.48 5.51
N VAL A 88 10.23 3.20 6.52
CA VAL A 88 10.41 2.06 7.41
C VAL A 88 9.17 1.18 7.35
N LEU A 89 9.36 -0.09 7.01
CA LEU A 89 8.29 -1.06 7.01
C LEU A 89 8.15 -1.67 8.40
N THR A 90 6.92 -1.76 8.88
CA THR A 90 6.57 -2.51 10.10
C THR A 90 5.30 -3.32 9.84
N LEU A 91 5.11 -4.34 10.67
CA LEU A 91 3.86 -5.08 10.72
C LEU A 91 3.07 -4.79 11.98
N ASP A 92 1.75 -4.87 11.85
CA ASP A 92 0.77 -4.84 12.94
C ASP A 92 -0.44 -5.71 12.57
N ARG A 93 -1.47 -5.69 13.42
CA ARG A 93 -2.73 -6.42 13.24
C ARG A 93 -3.91 -5.47 13.16
N TRP A 94 -4.92 -5.83 12.38
CA TRP A 94 -6.21 -5.16 12.35
C TRP A 94 -7.37 -6.13 12.55
N GLY A 95 -8.37 -5.72 13.33
CA GLY A 95 -9.63 -6.41 13.49
C GLY A 95 -9.71 -7.27 14.75
N SER A 96 -10.95 -7.46 15.19
CA SER A 96 -11.40 -8.16 16.40
C SER A 96 -12.32 -9.34 16.08
N ALA A 97 -12.33 -9.78 14.82
CA ALA A 97 -13.27 -10.74 14.24
C ALA A 97 -14.72 -10.24 14.09
N ASN A 98 -15.00 -8.96 14.37
CA ASN A 98 -16.30 -8.35 14.10
C ASN A 98 -16.29 -7.65 12.73
N ARG A 99 -16.79 -8.35 11.72
CA ARG A 99 -16.81 -7.89 10.32
C ARG A 99 -17.38 -6.48 10.13
N TYR A 100 -18.42 -6.11 10.87
CA TYR A 100 -19.10 -4.82 10.71
C TYR A 100 -18.28 -3.67 11.29
N ILE A 101 -17.73 -3.87 12.49
CA ILE A 101 -16.92 -2.86 13.18
C ILE A 101 -15.56 -2.73 12.48
N ASP A 102 -14.95 -3.86 12.14
CA ASP A 102 -13.60 -3.92 11.57
C ASP A 102 -13.57 -3.60 10.06
N GLN A 103 -14.74 -3.49 9.42
CA GLN A 103 -14.89 -3.25 7.98
C GLN A 103 -14.00 -4.20 7.15
N VAL A 104 -14.15 -5.50 7.37
CA VAL A 104 -13.43 -6.58 6.67
C VAL A 104 -14.39 -7.40 5.82
N THR A 105 -13.88 -8.16 4.84
CA THR A 105 -14.74 -8.92 3.91
C THR A 105 -15.34 -10.16 4.55
N ARG A 106 -14.56 -10.88 5.37
CA ARG A 106 -15.00 -12.03 6.17
C ARG A 106 -14.59 -11.87 7.64
N PRO A 107 -15.24 -12.58 8.59
CA PRO A 107 -14.83 -12.57 9.99
C PRO A 107 -13.37 -13.00 10.18
N GLY A 108 -12.69 -12.34 11.11
CA GLY A 108 -11.28 -12.58 11.47
C GLY A 108 -10.49 -11.27 11.50
N SER A 109 -9.17 -11.41 11.48
CA SER A 109 -8.24 -10.27 11.48
C SER A 109 -7.38 -10.25 10.21
N ASN A 110 -6.82 -9.08 9.90
CA ASN A 110 -5.88 -8.88 8.81
C ASN A 110 -4.48 -8.62 9.34
N LEU A 111 -3.48 -9.10 8.59
CA LEU A 111 -2.12 -8.62 8.73
C LEU A 111 -2.04 -7.21 8.17
N VAL A 112 -1.31 -6.31 8.83
CA VAL A 112 -1.13 -4.93 8.37
C VAL A 112 0.32 -4.69 8.05
N LEU A 113 0.60 -4.28 6.81
CA LEU A 113 1.88 -3.69 6.44
C LEU A 113 1.80 -2.17 6.55
N GLN A 114 2.67 -1.57 7.35
CA GLN A 114 2.75 -0.13 7.57
C GLN A 114 3.94 0.45 6.83
N LEU A 115 3.71 1.50 6.05
CA LEU A 115 4.74 2.33 5.42
C LEU A 115 4.95 3.58 6.27
N ASN A 116 5.97 3.56 7.11
CA ASN A 116 6.25 4.65 8.04
C ASN A 116 7.31 5.62 7.50
N PHE A 117 7.25 6.85 7.98
CA PHE A 117 8.21 7.88 7.62
C PHE A 117 9.63 7.53 8.07
N SER A 118 10.62 8.13 7.39
CA SER A 118 11.99 8.13 7.87
C SER A 118 12.20 9.11 9.02
N GLU A 119 13.30 8.91 9.74
CA GLU A 119 13.76 9.86 10.75
C GLU A 119 14.01 11.27 10.18
N LYS A 120 14.46 11.38 8.92
CA LYS A 120 14.65 12.67 8.24
C LYS A 120 13.33 13.44 8.19
N HIS A 121 12.25 12.78 7.80
CA HIS A 121 10.92 13.38 7.79
C HIS A 121 10.46 13.72 9.21
N ASN A 122 10.58 12.79 10.17
CA ASN A 122 10.12 13.01 11.54
C ASN A 122 10.77 14.22 12.19
N ARG A 123 12.08 14.42 12.04
CA ARG A 123 12.74 15.64 12.56
C ARG A 123 12.19 16.92 11.94
N ALA A 124 11.94 16.92 10.64
CA ALA A 124 11.38 18.09 9.96
C ALA A 124 9.93 18.35 10.42
N TYR A 125 9.12 17.30 10.57
CA TYR A 125 7.77 17.38 11.12
C TYR A 125 7.77 17.96 12.54
N GLN A 126 8.62 17.44 13.43
CA GLN A 126 8.75 17.93 14.80
C GLN A 126 9.24 19.38 14.85
N LYS A 127 10.18 19.77 13.99
CA LYS A 127 10.70 21.14 13.94
C LYS A 127 9.70 22.15 13.36
N MET A 128 8.97 21.77 12.31
CA MET A 128 8.16 22.69 11.53
C MET A 128 6.69 22.72 11.95
N VAL A 129 6.13 21.57 12.33
CA VAL A 129 4.71 21.47 12.73
C VAL A 129 4.55 21.45 14.24
N LYS A 130 5.56 20.97 14.97
CA LYS A 130 5.59 20.90 16.44
C LYS A 130 4.27 20.32 17.01
N PRO A 131 3.96 19.05 16.72
CA PRO A 131 2.74 18.44 17.23
C PRO A 131 2.73 18.40 18.76
N ILE A 132 1.58 18.76 19.35
CA ILE A 132 1.35 18.75 20.79
C ILE A 132 0.78 17.40 21.25
N ASP A 133 0.06 16.72 20.37
CA ASP A 133 -0.58 15.43 20.63
C ASP A 133 -0.04 14.33 19.69
N GLU A 134 -0.27 13.09 20.08
CA GLU A 134 -0.11 11.93 19.21
C GLU A 134 -1.24 11.90 18.18
N PHE A 135 -1.01 11.26 17.03
CA PHE A 135 -2.05 11.05 16.03
C PHE A 135 -2.68 12.35 15.48
N VAL A 136 -1.90 13.43 15.32
CA VAL A 136 -2.38 14.65 14.64
C VAL A 136 -2.89 14.32 13.24
N PHE A 137 -2.06 13.64 12.45
CA PHE A 137 -2.38 13.26 11.07
C PHE A 137 -2.62 11.76 10.87
N ASN A 138 -2.40 10.95 11.91
CA ASN A 138 -2.86 9.57 11.97
C ASN A 138 -4.17 9.46 12.78
N TYR A 139 -4.93 8.38 12.66
CA TYR A 139 -6.08 8.14 13.54
C TYR A 139 -5.75 6.97 14.48
N ASN A 140 -5.92 7.17 15.79
CA ASN A 140 -5.61 6.15 16.80
C ASN A 140 -6.46 4.87 16.64
N GLY A 141 -7.65 5.00 16.06
CA GLY A 141 -8.54 3.88 15.72
C GLY A 141 -8.22 3.21 14.38
N HIS A 142 -7.11 3.56 13.71
CA HIS A 142 -6.64 2.92 12.47
C HIS A 142 -5.31 2.18 12.74
N PRO A 143 -4.88 1.25 11.86
CA PRO A 143 -3.70 0.43 12.12
C PRO A 143 -2.40 1.16 11.78
N VAL A 144 -2.17 2.27 12.48
CA VAL A 144 -0.95 3.07 12.44
C VAL A 144 0.00 2.63 13.55
N MET A 145 1.29 2.92 13.39
CA MET A 145 2.29 2.58 14.40
C MET A 145 1.95 3.32 15.70
N ALA A 146 1.81 2.58 16.79
CA ALA A 146 1.65 3.15 18.12
C ALA A 146 3.01 3.31 18.80
N LYS A 147 3.15 4.33 19.67
CA LYS A 147 4.33 4.45 20.53
C LYS A 147 4.46 3.23 21.44
N ASN A 148 5.69 2.95 21.88
CA ASN A 148 6.04 1.86 22.80
C ASN A 148 5.77 0.42 22.30
N LYS A 149 5.19 0.22 21.11
CA LYS A 149 5.09 -1.12 20.49
C LYS A 149 6.43 -1.66 20.00
N ARG A 150 7.40 -0.78 19.73
CA ARG A 150 8.74 -1.11 19.25
C ARG A 150 9.77 -0.22 19.95
N HIS A 151 11.05 -0.59 19.85
CA HIS A 151 12.18 0.18 20.38
C HIS A 151 12.40 1.54 19.67
N PHE A 152 11.68 1.79 18.57
CA PHE A 152 11.64 3.07 17.88
C PHE A 152 10.19 3.43 17.53
N PHE A 153 9.95 4.69 17.20
CA PHE A 153 8.64 5.18 16.74
C PHE A 153 8.78 5.97 15.44
N ARG A 154 7.88 5.73 14.48
CA ARG A 154 7.73 6.51 13.25
C ARG A 154 6.24 6.71 12.99
N ASP A 155 5.88 7.92 12.60
CA ASP A 155 4.53 8.18 12.11
C ASP A 155 4.27 7.39 10.83
N THR A 156 3.03 6.94 10.65
CA THR A 156 2.65 6.11 9.50
C THR A 156 2.18 6.98 8.35
N LEU A 157 2.86 6.90 7.20
CA LEU A 157 2.40 7.58 5.97
C LEU A 157 1.18 6.85 5.40
N ALA A 158 1.28 5.53 5.25
CA ALA A 158 0.24 4.70 4.65
C ALA A 158 0.28 3.27 5.21
N TRP A 159 -0.77 2.49 4.97
CA TRP A 159 -0.82 1.09 5.35
C TRP A 159 -1.63 0.25 4.36
N SER A 160 -1.39 -1.06 4.38
CA SER A 160 -2.19 -2.05 3.66
C SER A 160 -2.69 -3.16 4.60
N ARG A 161 -3.96 -3.53 4.47
CA ARG A 161 -4.58 -4.68 5.17
C ARG A 161 -4.62 -5.90 4.26
N LEU A 162 -4.14 -7.03 4.76
CA LEU A 162 -4.01 -8.29 4.03
C LEU A 162 -4.82 -9.40 4.71
N ASP A 163 -5.70 -10.07 3.97
CA ASP A 163 -6.29 -11.34 4.37
C ASP A 163 -5.59 -12.47 3.60
N ILE A 164 -4.91 -13.32 4.33
CA ILE A 164 -3.97 -14.30 3.78
C ILE A 164 -4.52 -15.71 4.00
N ASP A 165 -4.40 -16.54 2.96
CA ASP A 165 -4.65 -17.96 3.02
C ASP A 165 -3.42 -18.72 2.49
N PHE A 166 -2.62 -19.26 3.40
CA PHE A 166 -1.41 -20.01 3.05
C PHE A 166 -1.71 -21.38 2.43
N GLU A 167 -2.84 -22.00 2.78
CA GLU A 167 -3.21 -23.30 2.21
C GLU A 167 -3.52 -23.21 0.71
N LYS A 168 -4.12 -22.08 0.29
CA LYS A 168 -4.42 -21.79 -1.12
C LYS A 168 -3.33 -21.00 -1.82
N GLY A 169 -2.37 -20.45 -1.08
CA GLY A 169 -1.37 -19.53 -1.62
C GLY A 169 -2.02 -18.29 -2.22
N GLU A 170 -3.01 -17.71 -1.52
CA GLU A 170 -3.77 -16.54 -1.97
C GLU A 170 -3.71 -15.42 -0.92
N VAL A 171 -3.57 -14.18 -1.38
CA VAL A 171 -3.73 -12.98 -0.53
C VAL A 171 -4.77 -12.06 -1.13
N LEU A 172 -5.66 -11.54 -0.30
CA LEU A 172 -6.50 -10.39 -0.63
C LEU A 172 -5.93 -9.13 0.02
N ILE A 173 -5.55 -8.16 -0.80
CA ILE A 173 -5.35 -6.78 -0.38
C ILE A 173 -6.75 -6.19 -0.11
N GLU A 174 -7.14 -6.21 1.17
CA GLU A 174 -8.42 -5.71 1.66
C GLU A 174 -8.52 -4.20 1.49
N GLU A 175 -7.40 -3.49 1.71
CA GLU A 175 -7.36 -2.04 1.69
C GLU A 175 -5.93 -1.49 1.58
N ILE A 176 -5.81 -0.33 0.93
CA ILE A 176 -4.68 0.60 1.05
C ILE A 176 -5.23 1.98 1.41
N GLN A 177 -4.66 2.62 2.43
CA GLN A 177 -5.09 3.95 2.89
C GLN A 177 -3.94 4.79 3.44
N SER A 178 -4.20 6.09 3.55
CA SER A 178 -3.33 7.07 4.21
C SER A 178 -4.16 8.14 4.91
N ASP A 179 -4.21 8.09 6.24
CA ASP A 179 -4.78 9.18 7.03
C ASP A 179 -3.98 10.46 6.89
N TRP A 180 -2.65 10.32 6.84
CA TRP A 180 -1.74 11.45 6.79
C TRP A 180 -1.99 12.32 5.57
N VAL A 181 -2.02 11.71 4.38
CA VAL A 181 -2.28 12.41 3.12
C VAL A 181 -3.66 13.05 3.14
N ARG A 182 -4.67 12.35 3.64
CA ARG A 182 -6.05 12.86 3.72
C ARG A 182 -6.13 14.09 4.63
N ARG A 183 -5.65 13.98 5.87
CA ARG A 183 -5.75 15.06 6.87
C ARG A 183 -4.89 16.27 6.52
N VAL A 184 -3.67 16.06 6.00
CA VAL A 184 -2.82 17.17 5.53
C VAL A 184 -3.49 17.94 4.39
N LYS A 185 -4.08 17.24 3.41
CA LYS A 185 -4.83 17.89 2.31
C LYS A 185 -6.02 18.68 2.84
N THR A 186 -6.78 18.13 3.80
CA THR A 186 -7.88 18.85 4.46
C THR A 186 -7.37 20.13 5.13
N CYS A 187 -6.26 20.07 5.86
CA CYS A 187 -5.68 21.25 6.51
C CYS A 187 -5.23 22.31 5.51
N LEU A 188 -4.57 21.91 4.41
CA LEU A 188 -4.17 22.84 3.35
C LEU A 188 -5.35 23.55 2.72
N THR A 189 -6.42 22.81 2.37
CA THR A 189 -7.64 23.41 1.82
C THR A 189 -8.28 24.38 2.81
N ALA A 190 -8.32 24.01 4.09
CA ALA A 190 -8.88 24.82 5.16
C ALA A 190 -8.12 26.15 5.34
N ILE A 191 -6.78 26.10 5.40
CA ILE A 191 -5.93 27.30 5.46
C ILE A 191 -6.18 28.20 4.24
N LYS A 192 -6.22 27.64 3.03
CA LYS A 192 -6.49 28.40 1.79
C LYS A 192 -7.87 29.08 1.79
N SER A 193 -8.83 28.50 2.49
CA SER A 193 -10.17 29.08 2.68
C SER A 193 -10.27 30.10 3.82
N GLY A 194 -9.15 30.40 4.50
CA GLY A 194 -9.11 31.35 5.63
C GLY A 194 -9.63 30.79 6.95
N LYS A 195 -9.93 29.49 7.03
CA LYS A 195 -10.46 28.83 8.23
C LYS A 195 -9.60 27.60 8.56
N PRO A 196 -8.53 27.73 9.36
CA PRO A 196 -7.69 26.60 9.73
C PRO A 196 -8.52 25.44 10.32
N HIS A 197 -8.19 24.21 9.91
CA HIS A 197 -8.88 23.02 10.38
C HIS A 197 -8.48 22.71 11.83
N TYR A 198 -9.38 22.14 12.64
CA TYR A 198 -9.13 21.87 14.06
C TYR A 198 -7.92 20.94 14.33
N PHE A 199 -7.49 20.14 13.35
CA PHE A 199 -6.26 19.34 13.45
C PHE A 199 -5.00 20.21 13.66
N LEU A 200 -5.03 21.48 13.27
CA LEU A 200 -3.93 22.40 13.51
C LEU A 200 -3.94 23.01 14.91
N ASN A 201 -5.06 22.88 15.66
CA ASN A 201 -5.13 23.37 17.05
C ASN A 201 -4.25 22.54 18.00
N ILE A 202 -3.84 21.35 17.57
CA ILE A 202 -2.93 20.45 18.29
C ILE A 202 -1.51 20.49 17.71
N CYS A 203 -1.17 21.57 17.01
CA CYS A 203 0.15 21.86 16.47
C CYS A 203 0.62 23.24 16.97
N ASP A 204 1.85 23.36 17.44
CA ASP A 204 2.48 24.65 17.77
C ASP A 204 3.21 25.24 16.55
N CYS A 205 2.45 25.51 15.49
CA CYS A 205 2.97 26.13 14.28
C CYS A 205 1.99 27.10 13.63
N GLU A 206 2.53 28.16 13.03
CA GLU A 206 1.77 29.09 12.21
C GLU A 206 1.33 28.46 10.89
N PRO A 207 0.19 28.87 10.29
CA PRO A 207 -0.27 28.34 9.01
C PRO A 207 0.77 28.39 7.89
N LYS A 208 1.58 29.45 7.85
CA LYS A 208 2.69 29.59 6.87
C LYS A 208 3.77 28.53 7.07
N GLN A 209 4.09 28.19 8.32
CA GLN A 209 5.08 27.17 8.66
C GLN A 209 4.57 25.78 8.30
N PHE A 210 3.29 25.50 8.55
CA PHE A 210 2.64 24.27 8.10
C PHE A 210 2.67 24.12 6.58
N ILE A 211 2.32 25.17 5.83
CA ILE A 211 2.41 25.17 4.36
C ILE A 211 3.84 24.84 3.91
N ALA A 212 4.84 25.51 4.50
CA ALA A 212 6.24 25.26 4.18
C ALA A 212 6.67 23.82 4.48
N TYR A 213 6.17 23.19 5.54
CA TYR A 213 6.40 21.77 5.81
C TYR A 213 5.80 20.90 4.69
N VAL A 214 4.56 21.16 4.28
CA VAL A 214 3.92 20.35 3.25
C VAL A 214 4.64 20.50 1.91
N GLU A 215 5.00 21.72 1.51
CA GLU A 215 5.61 22.01 0.22
C GLU A 215 7.07 21.54 0.13
N ASN A 216 7.86 21.73 1.19
CA ASN A 216 9.31 21.48 1.14
C ASN A 216 9.73 20.11 1.70
N VAL A 217 8.88 19.47 2.50
CA VAL A 217 9.21 18.19 3.15
C VAL A 217 8.30 17.07 2.64
N LEU A 218 6.99 17.27 2.67
CA LEU A 218 6.05 16.18 2.42
C LEU A 218 5.70 16.00 0.93
N ALA A 219 5.84 17.06 0.12
CA ALA A 219 5.42 17.06 -1.29
C ALA A 219 5.95 15.87 -2.11
N PRO A 220 7.23 15.46 -2.03
CA PRO A 220 7.71 14.28 -2.74
C PRO A 220 6.93 13.01 -2.38
N MET A 221 6.65 12.82 -1.08
CA MET A 221 5.94 11.66 -0.54
C MET A 221 4.45 11.68 -0.93
N LEU A 222 3.81 12.87 -0.97
CA LEU A 222 2.41 13.00 -1.41
C LEU A 222 2.19 12.52 -2.85
N VAL A 223 3.21 12.60 -3.70
CA VAL A 223 3.14 12.17 -5.10
C VAL A 223 3.26 10.65 -5.23
N ILE A 224 4.07 10.02 -4.39
CA ILE A 224 4.49 8.62 -4.57
C ILE A 224 3.83 7.64 -3.59
N TRP A 225 3.18 8.10 -2.51
CA TRP A 225 2.78 7.24 -1.38
C TRP A 225 1.99 6.00 -1.80
N SER A 226 1.07 6.12 -2.76
CA SER A 226 0.20 5.01 -3.16
C SER A 226 0.96 3.96 -3.97
N GLU A 227 1.88 4.40 -4.83
CA GLU A 227 2.76 3.49 -5.55
C GLU A 227 3.77 2.84 -4.60
N ALA A 228 4.36 3.61 -3.70
CA ALA A 228 5.30 3.12 -2.70
C ALA A 228 4.64 2.05 -1.80
N MET A 229 3.41 2.31 -1.33
CA MET A 229 2.67 1.38 -0.48
C MET A 229 2.32 0.10 -1.23
N LEU A 230 1.80 0.17 -2.47
CA LEU A 230 1.44 -1.03 -3.21
C LEU A 230 2.68 -1.83 -3.65
N MET A 231 3.78 -1.15 -4.02
CA MET A 231 5.05 -1.82 -4.31
C MET A 231 5.60 -2.54 -3.07
N ALA A 232 5.64 -1.87 -1.92
CA ALA A 232 6.07 -2.50 -0.66
C ALA A 232 5.18 -3.69 -0.31
N THR A 233 3.87 -3.57 -0.51
CA THR A 233 2.89 -4.64 -0.26
C THR A 233 3.14 -5.85 -1.16
N ILE A 234 3.30 -5.65 -2.47
CA ILE A 234 3.56 -6.74 -3.41
C ILE A 234 4.92 -7.38 -3.13
N SER A 235 5.94 -6.57 -2.90
CA SER A 235 7.29 -7.04 -2.55
C SER A 235 7.27 -7.91 -1.30
N PHE A 236 6.52 -7.49 -0.28
CA PHE A 236 6.33 -8.23 0.96
C PHE A 236 5.60 -9.56 0.72
N ILE A 237 4.46 -9.54 0.03
CA ILE A 237 3.67 -10.76 -0.26
C ILE A 237 4.50 -11.76 -1.07
N TYR A 238 5.24 -11.28 -2.06
CA TYR A 238 6.01 -12.15 -2.95
C TYR A 238 7.28 -12.68 -2.30
N THR A 239 8.08 -11.79 -1.70
CA THR A 239 9.44 -12.12 -1.24
C THR A 239 9.43 -12.71 0.17
N GLU A 240 8.63 -12.16 1.08
CA GLU A 240 8.61 -12.57 2.48
C GLU A 240 7.58 -13.68 2.73
N LEU A 241 6.39 -13.60 2.12
CA LEU A 241 5.34 -14.61 2.31
C LEU A 241 5.40 -15.74 1.26
N GLY A 242 6.12 -15.55 0.16
CA GLY A 242 6.21 -16.54 -0.92
C GLY A 242 4.91 -16.74 -1.73
N ILE A 243 3.96 -15.81 -1.63
CA ILE A 243 2.64 -15.95 -2.28
C ILE A 243 2.61 -15.20 -3.61
N ARG A 244 2.12 -15.89 -4.66
CA ARG A 244 2.12 -15.39 -6.05
C ARG A 244 0.77 -14.92 -6.56
N LYS A 245 -0.33 -15.40 -5.96
CA LYS A 245 -1.69 -15.07 -6.38
C LYS A 245 -2.27 -13.99 -5.47
N ILE A 246 -2.31 -12.77 -5.99
CA ILE A 246 -2.70 -11.57 -5.23
C ILE A 246 -4.01 -11.03 -5.79
N PHE A 247 -5.01 -10.95 -4.93
CA PHE A 247 -6.28 -10.30 -5.20
C PHE A 247 -6.31 -8.89 -4.59
N TYR A 248 -7.06 -7.99 -5.21
CA TYR A 248 -7.28 -6.64 -4.73
C TYR A 248 -8.75 -6.27 -5.02
N HIS A 249 -9.45 -5.66 -4.05
CA HIS A 249 -10.82 -5.20 -4.25
C HIS A 249 -10.98 -4.20 -5.40
N THR A 250 -12.02 -4.35 -6.21
CA THR A 250 -12.53 -3.18 -6.94
C THR A 250 -13.25 -2.23 -6.00
N TYR A 251 -13.39 -0.96 -6.40
CA TYR A 251 -14.10 0.04 -5.62
C TYR A 251 -15.54 -0.40 -5.28
N GLU A 252 -16.24 -0.95 -6.28
CA GLU A 252 -17.63 -1.37 -6.16
C GLU A 252 -17.78 -2.63 -5.29
N THR A 253 -16.94 -3.65 -5.50
CA THR A 253 -16.97 -4.89 -4.71
C THR A 253 -16.61 -4.61 -3.26
N GLY A 254 -15.49 -3.93 -3.01
CA GLY A 254 -15.03 -3.62 -1.65
C GLY A 254 -16.03 -2.77 -0.87
N SER A 255 -16.63 -1.76 -1.51
CA SER A 255 -17.63 -0.91 -0.84
C SER A 255 -18.87 -1.69 -0.39
N ARG A 256 -19.33 -2.64 -1.21
CA ARG A 256 -20.53 -3.43 -0.93
C ARG A 256 -20.27 -4.53 0.11
N LEU A 257 -19.16 -5.26 -0.02
CA LEU A 257 -18.83 -6.35 0.90
C LEU A 257 -18.54 -5.81 2.31
N LYS A 258 -17.81 -4.71 2.41
CA LYS A 258 -17.40 -4.10 3.68
C LYS A 258 -18.43 -3.10 4.24
N GLN A 259 -19.49 -2.78 3.49
CA GLN A 259 -20.56 -1.84 3.88
C GLN A 259 -20.03 -0.47 4.34
N ILE A 260 -18.98 0.04 3.69
CA ILE A 260 -18.32 1.29 4.09
C ILE A 260 -19.17 2.51 3.74
N THR A 261 -19.32 3.43 4.70
CA THR A 261 -20.03 4.71 4.53
C THR A 261 -19.10 5.83 4.08
N GLY A 262 -17.85 5.84 4.56
CA GLY A 262 -16.78 6.73 4.12
C GLY A 262 -15.98 6.12 2.97
N LYS A 263 -16.45 6.28 1.73
CA LYS A 263 -15.85 5.61 0.58
C LYS A 263 -14.43 6.12 0.31
N PRO A 264 -13.46 5.22 0.06
CA PRO A 264 -12.08 5.62 -0.21
C PRO A 264 -11.95 6.30 -1.58
N PRO A 265 -10.83 6.97 -1.88
CA PRO A 265 -10.60 7.54 -3.21
C PRO A 265 -10.67 6.47 -4.30
N ARG A 266 -11.53 6.66 -5.29
CA ARG A 266 -11.78 5.65 -6.35
C ARG A 266 -10.51 5.27 -7.11
N SER A 267 -9.60 6.22 -7.33
CA SER A 267 -8.33 6.00 -8.05
C SER A 267 -7.43 4.94 -7.39
N ILE A 268 -7.46 4.80 -6.06
CA ILE A 268 -6.71 3.76 -5.33
C ILE A 268 -7.26 2.36 -5.63
N TYR A 269 -8.52 2.26 -6.01
CA TYR A 269 -9.23 1.01 -6.32
C TYR A 269 -9.56 0.87 -7.81
N SER A 270 -8.93 1.68 -8.67
CA SER A 270 -9.11 1.60 -10.11
C SER A 270 -7.80 1.82 -10.86
N ASP A 271 -7.17 2.97 -10.68
CA ASP A 271 -6.00 3.36 -11.47
C ASP A 271 -4.74 2.70 -10.94
N LEU A 272 -4.61 2.61 -9.61
CA LEU A 272 -3.45 2.03 -8.96
C LEU A 272 -3.29 0.52 -9.27
N PRO A 273 -4.31 -0.36 -9.12
CA PRO A 273 -4.16 -1.78 -9.47
C PRO A 273 -3.85 -1.97 -10.96
N ARG A 274 -4.53 -1.23 -11.85
CA ARG A 274 -4.22 -1.27 -13.28
C ARG A 274 -2.76 -0.86 -13.54
N LYS A 275 -2.29 0.22 -12.92
CA LYS A 275 -0.90 0.66 -13.07
C LYS A 275 0.10 -0.45 -12.69
N PHE A 276 -0.24 -1.27 -11.71
CA PHE A 276 0.53 -2.42 -11.21
C PHE A 276 0.25 -3.75 -11.93
N CYS A 277 -0.29 -3.68 -13.14
CA CYS A 277 -0.54 -4.84 -13.98
C CYS A 277 -1.66 -5.79 -13.52
N PHE A 278 -2.44 -5.45 -12.49
CA PHE A 278 -3.60 -6.26 -12.14
C PHE A 278 -4.61 -6.28 -13.29
N GLU A 279 -5.21 -7.45 -13.49
CA GLU A 279 -6.27 -7.70 -14.45
C GLU A 279 -7.62 -7.87 -13.74
N LEU A 280 -8.69 -7.50 -14.41
CA LEU A 280 -10.03 -7.63 -13.84
C LEU A 280 -10.49 -9.09 -14.01
N THR A 281 -11.00 -9.69 -12.93
CA THR A 281 -11.58 -11.04 -12.93
C THR A 281 -12.91 -11.06 -12.18
N ASP A 282 -13.81 -11.96 -12.56
CA ASP A 282 -15.02 -12.28 -11.80
C ASP A 282 -14.80 -13.44 -10.81
N GLU A 283 -13.64 -14.09 -10.85
CA GLU A 283 -13.23 -15.11 -9.89
C GLU A 283 -12.87 -14.48 -8.55
N ALA A 284 -13.56 -14.92 -7.49
CA ALA A 284 -13.26 -14.52 -6.12
C ALA A 284 -12.16 -15.41 -5.51
N PRO A 285 -11.36 -14.90 -4.55
CA PRO A 285 -10.44 -15.73 -3.78
C PRO A 285 -11.13 -16.97 -3.22
N VAL A 286 -10.49 -18.13 -3.35
CA VAL A 286 -11.06 -19.44 -3.00
C VAL A 286 -11.45 -19.48 -1.53
N PHE A 287 -10.63 -18.91 -0.65
CA PHE A 287 -10.90 -18.87 0.78
C PHE A 287 -12.13 -18.02 1.15
N LEU A 288 -12.49 -17.01 0.33
CA LEU A 288 -13.73 -16.26 0.52
C LEU A 288 -14.95 -17.07 0.07
N GLN A 289 -14.81 -17.89 -0.98
CA GLN A 289 -15.90 -18.74 -1.44
C GLN A 289 -16.34 -19.76 -0.38
N GLN A 290 -15.50 -20.06 0.61
CA GLN A 290 -15.86 -20.93 1.73
C GLN A 290 -16.68 -20.20 2.80
N ASP A 291 -16.64 -18.86 2.85
CA ASP A 291 -17.36 -18.05 3.82
C ASP A 291 -18.86 -17.94 3.49
N LYS A 292 -19.71 -18.23 4.50
CA LYS A 292 -21.17 -18.25 4.34
C LYS A 292 -21.74 -16.85 4.06
N TYR A 293 -21.17 -15.82 4.68
CA TYR A 293 -21.65 -14.45 4.50
C TYR A 293 -21.29 -13.93 3.11
N PHE A 294 -20.07 -14.17 2.67
CA PHE A 294 -19.59 -13.85 1.32
C PHE A 294 -20.49 -14.50 0.28
N LYS A 295 -20.71 -15.82 0.35
CA LYS A 295 -21.63 -16.57 -0.54
C LYS A 295 -23.02 -15.94 -0.61
N ARG A 296 -23.61 -15.59 0.54
CA ARG A 296 -24.93 -14.95 0.60
C ARG A 296 -24.93 -13.57 -0.06
N THR A 297 -23.87 -12.80 0.13
CA THR A 297 -23.74 -11.45 -0.42
C THR A 297 -23.49 -11.49 -1.93
N GLN A 298 -22.64 -12.42 -2.38
CA GLN A 298 -22.36 -12.67 -3.79
C GLN A 298 -23.62 -13.00 -4.58
N ARG A 299 -24.49 -13.87 -4.05
CA ARG A 299 -25.79 -14.18 -4.68
C ARG A 299 -26.71 -12.97 -4.86
N LYS A 300 -26.59 -11.94 -4.01
CA LYS A 300 -27.36 -10.70 -4.12
C LYS A 300 -26.74 -9.69 -5.07
N MET A 301 -25.45 -9.84 -5.39
CA MET A 301 -24.71 -8.93 -6.25
C MET A 301 -24.76 -9.43 -7.69
N LYS A 302 -25.39 -8.67 -8.59
CA LYS A 302 -25.47 -9.03 -10.03
C LYS A 302 -24.10 -9.14 -10.71
N LYS A 303 -23.08 -8.43 -10.19
CA LYS A 303 -21.70 -8.47 -10.68
C LYS A 303 -20.74 -8.21 -9.52
N ILE A 304 -19.75 -9.08 -9.38
CA ILE A 304 -18.60 -8.92 -8.49
C ILE A 304 -17.37 -9.04 -9.38
N ASN A 305 -16.48 -8.07 -9.26
CA ASN A 305 -15.17 -8.16 -9.89
C ASN A 305 -14.07 -7.87 -8.87
N TRP A 306 -12.92 -8.44 -9.14
CA TRP A 306 -11.68 -8.30 -8.41
C TRP A 306 -10.59 -7.88 -9.38
N TYR A 307 -9.55 -7.29 -8.84
CA TYR A 307 -8.26 -7.22 -9.51
C TYR A 307 -7.44 -8.43 -9.08
N GLN A 308 -6.82 -9.11 -10.03
CA GLN A 308 -5.91 -10.23 -9.79
C GLN A 308 -4.55 -9.91 -10.42
N LEU A 309 -3.48 -10.24 -9.69
CA LEU A 309 -2.10 -10.22 -10.16
C LEU A 309 -1.49 -11.59 -9.88
N GLU A 310 -0.85 -12.16 -10.89
CA GLU A 310 -0.13 -13.44 -10.81
C GLU A 310 1.34 -13.22 -11.17
N LEU A 311 2.23 -13.53 -10.22
CA LEU A 311 3.68 -13.25 -10.28
C LEU A 311 4.54 -14.50 -10.51
#